data_AF-A0A3P9L4E3-F1
#
_entry.id   AF-A0A3P9L4E3-F1
#
_cell.length_a   1.000
_cell.length_b   1.000
_cell.length_c   1.000
_cell.angle_alpha   90.00
_cell.angle_beta   90.00
_cell.angle_gamma   90.00
#
_symmetry.space_group_name_H-M   'P 1'
#
loop_
_entity.id
_entity.type
_entity.pdbx_description
1 polymer ?
#
loop_
_entity_poly.entity_id
_entity_poly.type
_entity_poly.pdbx_seq_one_letter_code
_entity_poly.pdbx_strand_id
1 'polypeptide(L)'
;MDDFDLLNAPAAGNGVGSEEDPAAAFLAQQESEIAGIENDEGFSILDGGEVPPSLGDSGDGVINGDIHGESNGPSDAYAAISTADRLQAEPESLRKWREEQRERLEVLDANSRKQESEWKEKAKLELEEWHARQNEQLEKTKTNNSTHINHPCYRLDQAAEEAMISDLDENNPGTEWERVARLCDFNPKSIFAGFSRTMASVFELCPGRKIGGEHPCFIIAEIGQNHQGDIETAKKMIQVAKDAGADCAKFQKSELEHKFNKRALERPYNSKNSWGKTYGEHKRHLEFSHEQYRELQRFAADVGIFFTASGMDEMAVEFLHEINVPFFKVGSGDTNNFPYLEKTAKKGRPMVVSSGMQSMETMRRVYRTVKEHNPNFAILQCTSAYPLEPEDVNLRVITEYQKEFPDIPIGYSGHESGISISVAAVALGAKVLERHITLDKTWKGSDHEASLEPSELAELVRSVRLVEKALGSGIKQMLASEKACHDKLGKSVVAKVRIPKGSVLTLDMLAVKVAEPMGFPAEDIFQLVGKKVKEDIEEDESITSELVDNHGKKAKC
;
A
#
# COMPACT_ATOMS: atom_id res chain seq x y z
N MET A 1 53.42 -30.28 36.15
CA MET A 1 54.37 -30.18 37.26
C MET A 1 54.32 -28.75 37.71
N ASP A 2 53.78 -28.60 38.92
CA ASP A 2 53.80 -27.47 39.85
C ASP A 2 52.96 -26.24 39.44
N ASP A 3 51.78 -25.99 40.03
CA ASP A 3 51.48 -25.53 41.43
C ASP A 3 52.15 -24.17 41.71
N PHE A 4 51.58 -23.13 42.33
CA PHE A 4 50.44 -22.93 43.25
C PHE A 4 50.28 -21.39 43.32
N ASP A 5 49.11 -20.78 43.08
CA ASP A 5 48.05 -20.44 44.05
C ASP A 5 48.34 -19.19 44.92
N LEU A 6 47.36 -18.29 45.06
CA LEU A 6 46.94 -17.62 46.31
C LEU A 6 45.92 -16.47 46.06
N LEU A 7 44.65 -16.80 46.33
CA LEU A 7 43.72 -16.11 47.24
C LEU A 7 43.17 -14.71 46.90
N ASN A 8 41.84 -14.60 46.71
CA ASN A 8 40.88 -14.52 47.83
C ASN A 8 39.43 -14.32 47.33
N ALA A 9 38.51 -15.14 47.84
CA ALA A 9 37.07 -14.86 47.93
C ALA A 9 36.70 -14.63 49.40
N PRO A 10 35.57 -13.96 49.70
CA PRO A 10 34.44 -14.76 50.15
C PRO A 10 33.04 -14.29 49.69
N ALA A 11 32.23 -15.30 49.34
CA ALA A 11 30.80 -15.54 49.55
C ALA A 11 29.73 -14.42 49.54
N ALA A 12 28.78 -14.64 48.60
CA ALA A 12 27.32 -14.72 48.75
C ALA A 12 26.47 -13.45 48.93
N GLY A 13 25.63 -13.20 47.90
CA GLY A 13 24.40 -12.41 47.96
C GLY A 13 23.56 -12.61 46.70
N ASN A 14 22.42 -13.29 46.83
CA ASN A 14 21.44 -13.56 45.77
C ASN A 14 20.88 -12.28 45.14
N GLY A 15 20.74 -12.28 43.82
CA GLY A 15 19.95 -11.31 43.05
C GLY A 15 19.66 -11.87 41.66
N VAL A 16 18.56 -12.61 41.54
CA VAL A 16 18.02 -13.09 40.26
C VAL A 16 17.41 -11.87 39.56
N GLY A 17 18.11 -11.36 38.54
CA GLY A 17 17.55 -10.45 37.53
C GLY A 17 17.33 -11.25 36.26
N SER A 18 16.07 -11.46 35.90
CA SER A 18 15.65 -12.11 34.67
C SER A 18 15.95 -11.19 33.48
N GLU A 19 17.04 -11.45 32.76
CA GLU A 19 17.16 -11.00 31.37
C GLU A 19 16.26 -11.90 30.51
N GLU A 20 15.16 -11.34 30.03
CA GLU A 20 14.28 -12.01 29.08
C GLU A 20 15.04 -12.29 27.77
N ASP A 21 15.14 -13.56 27.41
CA ASP A 21 15.64 -14.01 26.12
C ASP A 21 14.75 -13.44 25.01
N PRO A 22 15.28 -12.65 24.05
CA PRO A 22 14.51 -12.12 22.93
C PRO A 22 13.78 -13.21 22.12
N ALA A 23 14.31 -14.44 22.11
CA ALA A 23 13.64 -15.59 21.48
C ALA A 23 12.47 -16.13 22.32
N ALA A 24 12.52 -15.99 23.65
CA ALA A 24 11.39 -16.29 24.54
C ALA A 24 10.30 -15.21 24.43
N ALA A 25 10.67 -13.93 24.26
CA ALA A 25 9.73 -12.85 23.98
C ALA A 25 9.02 -13.01 22.62
N PHE A 26 9.73 -13.52 21.60
CA PHE A 26 9.14 -13.85 20.29
C PHE A 26 8.14 -15.03 20.37
N LEU A 27 8.40 -16.02 21.21
CA LEU A 27 7.46 -17.12 21.46
C LEU A 27 6.26 -16.66 22.29
N ALA A 28 6.46 -15.78 23.27
CA ALA A 28 5.39 -15.17 24.07
C ALA A 28 4.49 -14.24 23.23
N GLN A 29 5.05 -13.58 22.21
CA GLN A 29 4.27 -12.76 21.27
C GLN A 29 3.40 -13.64 20.35
N GLN A 30 3.92 -14.78 19.88
CA GLN A 30 3.11 -15.82 19.21
C GLN A 30 2.03 -16.41 20.13
N GLU A 31 2.29 -16.53 21.43
CA GLU A 31 1.27 -16.96 22.41
C GLU A 31 0.18 -15.90 22.62
N SER A 32 0.53 -14.61 22.61
CA SER A 32 -0.45 -13.52 22.76
C SER A 32 -1.39 -13.33 21.56
N GLU A 33 -0.93 -13.61 20.34
CA GLU A 33 -1.79 -13.63 19.14
C GLU A 33 -2.69 -14.87 19.09
N ILE A 34 -2.33 -15.94 19.80
CA ILE A 34 -3.12 -17.18 19.90
C ILE A 34 -4.14 -17.13 21.07
N ALA A 35 -3.92 -16.31 22.10
CA ALA A 35 -4.78 -16.21 23.27
C ALA A 35 -5.85 -15.09 23.23
N GLY A 36 -5.95 -14.33 22.14
CA GLY A 36 -6.88 -13.20 22.00
C GLY A 36 -8.36 -13.54 21.73
N ILE A 37 -8.76 -14.82 21.78
CA ILE A 37 -10.17 -15.25 21.55
C ILE A 37 -10.64 -16.22 22.65
N GLU A 38 -10.24 -16.00 23.90
CA GLU A 38 -10.91 -16.61 25.05
C GLU A 38 -11.12 -15.58 26.14
N ASN A 39 -12.19 -14.79 25.98
CA ASN A 39 -13.08 -14.34 27.05
C ASN A 39 -14.24 -13.56 26.45
N ASP A 40 -15.32 -14.27 26.13
CA ASP A 40 -16.67 -13.76 26.40
C ASP A 40 -17.59 -14.98 26.57
N GLU A 41 -17.73 -15.41 27.83
CA GLU A 41 -18.84 -16.27 28.24
C GLU A 41 -20.11 -15.42 28.36
N GLY A 42 -21.19 -15.88 27.74
CA GLY A 42 -22.54 -15.55 28.21
C GLY A 42 -23.64 -15.59 27.17
N PHE A 43 -24.22 -16.77 26.88
CA PHE A 43 -25.61 -17.08 27.29
C PHE A 43 -26.01 -18.51 26.90
N SER A 44 -26.26 -19.33 27.91
CA SER A 44 -26.97 -20.62 27.80
C SER A 44 -28.47 -20.38 27.60
N ILE A 45 -29.10 -21.08 26.66
CA ILE A 45 -30.52 -21.43 26.74
C ILE A 45 -30.68 -22.92 26.38
N LEU A 46 -31.29 -23.64 27.34
CA LEU A 46 -31.75 -25.03 27.26
C LEU A 46 -33.06 -25.12 26.49
N ASP A 47 -33.18 -26.09 25.58
CA ASP A 47 -34.30 -27.03 25.42
C ASP A 47 -33.96 -27.92 24.19
N GLY A 48 -34.00 -29.25 24.20
CA GLY A 48 -35.02 -30.13 24.75
C GLY A 48 -35.83 -30.71 23.58
N GLY A 49 -35.48 -31.90 23.07
CA GLY A 49 -36.28 -32.57 22.04
C GLY A 49 -35.60 -33.73 21.32
N GLU A 50 -35.94 -34.94 21.77
CA GLU A 50 -35.44 -36.26 21.31
C GLU A 50 -35.75 -36.60 19.85
N VAL A 51 -34.89 -37.45 19.27
CA VAL A 51 -35.05 -38.13 17.98
C VAL A 51 -35.38 -39.61 18.24
N PRO A 52 -36.28 -40.26 17.47
CA PRO A 52 -36.26 -41.72 17.34
C PRO A 52 -35.99 -42.22 15.90
N PRO A 53 -35.49 -43.46 15.73
CA PRO A 53 -34.88 -43.94 14.48
C PRO A 53 -35.66 -45.05 13.71
N SER A 54 -35.34 -45.16 12.42
CA SER A 54 -35.28 -46.34 11.51
C SER A 54 -36.48 -47.29 11.30
N LEU A 55 -36.72 -47.62 10.01
CA LEU A 55 -37.15 -48.89 9.36
C LEU A 55 -37.45 -48.53 7.87
N GLY A 56 -37.10 -49.22 6.78
CA GLY A 56 -36.60 -50.57 6.51
C GLY A 56 -37.36 -51.17 5.31
N ASP A 57 -36.74 -51.17 4.12
CA ASP A 57 -36.84 -52.11 2.97
C ASP A 57 -38.16 -52.37 2.17
N SER A 58 -37.96 -52.85 0.93
CA SER A 58 -38.84 -53.42 -0.12
C SER A 58 -39.63 -52.41 -0.97
N GLY A 59 -39.56 -52.35 -2.31
CA GLY A 59 -39.18 -53.32 -3.34
C GLY A 59 -40.44 -53.64 -4.16
N ASP A 60 -40.55 -53.18 -5.41
CA ASP A 60 -41.66 -53.60 -6.27
C ASP A 60 -41.35 -53.59 -7.77
N GLY A 61 -41.93 -54.58 -8.44
CA GLY A 61 -41.57 -55.10 -9.75
C GLY A 61 -42.47 -54.66 -10.91
N VAL A 62 -41.94 -54.91 -12.10
CA VAL A 62 -42.48 -54.62 -13.43
C VAL A 62 -43.51 -55.66 -13.87
N ILE A 63 -44.65 -55.26 -14.47
CA ILE A 63 -45.39 -56.09 -15.46
C ILE A 63 -46.09 -55.21 -16.53
N ASN A 64 -45.86 -55.58 -17.80
CA ASN A 64 -46.49 -55.16 -19.09
C ASN A 64 -48.03 -55.47 -19.13
N GLY A 65 -48.89 -55.06 -20.07
CA GLY A 65 -48.83 -54.51 -21.43
C GLY A 65 -50.22 -54.67 -22.12
N ASP A 66 -50.31 -54.23 -23.38
CA ASP A 66 -51.31 -54.51 -24.45
C ASP A 66 -52.66 -53.76 -24.47
N ILE A 67 -52.92 -52.81 -25.40
CA ILE A 67 -53.27 -52.82 -26.86
C ILE A 67 -54.73 -53.24 -27.16
N HIS A 68 -55.50 -52.31 -27.76
CA HIS A 68 -56.51 -52.40 -28.86
C HIS A 68 -57.45 -51.18 -28.73
N GLY A 69 -57.98 -50.47 -29.74
CA GLY A 69 -58.13 -50.68 -31.18
C GLY A 69 -59.49 -50.09 -31.63
N GLU A 70 -59.44 -49.01 -32.42
CA GLU A 70 -60.38 -48.58 -33.48
C GLU A 70 -61.85 -48.11 -33.27
N SER A 71 -62.07 -46.84 -33.65
CA SER A 71 -63.01 -46.34 -34.70
C SER A 71 -64.42 -45.77 -34.38
N ASN A 72 -64.63 -44.59 -35.00
CA ASN A 72 -65.83 -44.02 -35.63
C ASN A 72 -66.97 -43.35 -34.81
N GLY A 73 -67.12 -42.03 -35.00
CA GLY A 73 -68.43 -41.36 -35.03
C GLY A 73 -68.45 -39.89 -34.55
N PRO A 74 -69.12 -38.94 -35.24
CA PRO A 74 -68.84 -37.51 -35.12
C PRO A 74 -69.85 -36.78 -34.22
N SER A 75 -69.46 -36.40 -33.00
CA SER A 75 -70.02 -35.26 -32.27
C SER A 75 -69.40 -35.20 -30.88
N ASP A 76 -68.49 -34.25 -30.63
CA ASP A 76 -68.56 -33.40 -29.43
C ASP A 76 -67.37 -32.43 -29.38
N ALA A 77 -67.40 -31.42 -30.26
CA ALA A 77 -66.48 -30.29 -30.13
C ALA A 77 -66.78 -29.41 -28.89
N TYR A 78 -67.91 -29.64 -28.20
CA TYR A 78 -68.31 -28.88 -27.02
C TYR A 78 -67.90 -29.54 -25.68
N ALA A 79 -67.69 -30.86 -25.64
CA ALA A 79 -67.16 -31.54 -24.45
C ALA A 79 -65.65 -31.32 -24.27
N ALA A 80 -64.90 -31.15 -25.37
CA ALA A 80 -63.46 -30.89 -25.35
C ALA A 80 -63.09 -29.48 -24.84
N ILE A 81 -63.99 -28.49 -24.99
CA ILE A 81 -63.74 -27.12 -24.51
C ILE A 81 -64.03 -27.02 -23.00
N SER A 82 -64.99 -27.79 -22.48
CA SER A 82 -65.25 -27.88 -21.04
C SER A 82 -64.16 -28.65 -20.26
N THR A 83 -63.37 -29.50 -20.92
CA THR A 83 -62.24 -30.20 -20.28
C THR A 83 -60.91 -29.47 -20.44
N ALA A 84 -60.78 -28.56 -21.42
CA ALA A 84 -59.61 -27.71 -21.56
C ALA A 84 -59.51 -26.63 -20.46
N ASP A 85 -60.63 -26.08 -19.99
CA ASP A 85 -60.63 -25.09 -18.88
C ASP A 85 -60.30 -25.73 -17.52
N ARG A 86 -60.43 -27.04 -17.38
CA ARG A 86 -60.08 -27.77 -16.14
C ARG A 86 -58.59 -28.15 -16.06
N LEU A 87 -57.82 -27.95 -17.13
CA LEU A 87 -56.38 -28.23 -17.21
C LEU A 87 -55.51 -26.96 -17.21
N GLN A 88 -56.11 -25.78 -17.03
CA GLN A 88 -55.41 -24.50 -16.81
C GLN A 88 -55.66 -23.88 -15.42
N ALA A 89 -56.28 -24.61 -14.50
CA ALA A 89 -56.25 -24.22 -13.09
C ALA A 89 -54.97 -24.78 -12.45
N GLU A 90 -54.13 -23.89 -11.93
CA GLU A 90 -52.97 -24.30 -11.15
C GLU A 90 -53.42 -25.24 -10.00
N PRO A 91 -52.75 -26.39 -9.79
CA PRO A 91 -53.06 -27.28 -8.68
C PRO A 91 -53.07 -26.52 -7.35
N GLU A 92 -54.11 -26.72 -6.52
CA GLU A 92 -54.24 -26.00 -5.24
C GLU A 92 -53.01 -26.17 -4.33
N SER A 93 -52.31 -27.29 -4.45
CA SER A 93 -51.03 -27.56 -3.78
C SER A 93 -49.92 -26.57 -4.18
N LEU A 94 -49.82 -26.23 -5.47
CA LEU A 94 -48.84 -25.26 -5.99
C LEU A 94 -49.22 -23.82 -5.62
N ARG A 95 -50.51 -23.49 -5.65
CA ARG A 95 -50.98 -22.18 -5.19
C ARG A 95 -50.67 -21.99 -3.70
N LYS A 96 -51.00 -22.98 -2.87
CA LYS A 96 -50.74 -22.95 -1.42
C LYS A 96 -49.24 -22.89 -1.11
N TRP A 97 -48.42 -23.65 -1.83
CA TRP A 97 -46.95 -23.59 -1.71
C TRP A 97 -46.40 -22.20 -2.07
N ARG A 98 -46.91 -21.56 -3.14
CA ARG A 98 -46.50 -20.19 -3.51
C ARG A 98 -46.93 -19.14 -2.49
N GLU A 99 -48.10 -19.30 -1.89
CA GLU A 99 -48.56 -18.43 -0.81
C GLU A 99 -47.68 -18.57 0.44
N GLU A 100 -47.36 -19.81 0.84
CA GLU A 100 -46.45 -20.09 1.96
C GLU A 100 -45.02 -19.57 1.71
N GLN A 101 -44.48 -19.70 0.48
CA GLN A 101 -43.17 -19.15 0.15
C GLN A 101 -43.15 -17.62 0.16
N ARG A 102 -44.23 -16.98 -0.33
CA ARG A 102 -44.33 -15.52 -0.32
C ARG A 102 -44.43 -14.97 1.09
N GLU A 103 -45.23 -15.60 1.95
CA GLU A 103 -45.35 -15.21 3.37
C GLU A 103 -44.01 -15.41 4.11
N ARG A 104 -43.29 -16.50 3.84
CA ARG A 104 -41.95 -16.72 4.38
C ARG A 104 -40.95 -15.66 3.93
N LEU A 105 -41.03 -15.24 2.66
CA LEU A 105 -40.17 -14.19 2.11
C LEU A 105 -40.48 -12.83 2.74
N GLU A 106 -41.77 -12.49 2.92
CA GLU A 106 -42.19 -11.25 3.59
C GLU A 106 -41.70 -11.20 5.06
N VAL A 107 -41.72 -12.33 5.77
CA VAL A 107 -41.18 -12.43 7.13
C VAL A 107 -39.65 -12.26 7.14
N LEU A 108 -38.94 -12.86 6.19
CA LEU A 108 -37.49 -12.68 6.04
C LEU A 108 -37.11 -11.24 5.72
N ASP A 109 -37.83 -10.59 4.79
CA ASP A 109 -37.62 -9.20 4.43
C ASP A 109 -37.92 -8.26 5.61
N ALA A 110 -38.98 -8.53 6.38
CA ALA A 110 -39.32 -7.77 7.58
C ALA A 110 -38.24 -7.91 8.67
N ASN A 111 -37.74 -9.13 8.90
CA ASN A 111 -36.66 -9.38 9.85
C ASN A 111 -35.35 -8.73 9.39
N SER A 112 -35.05 -8.77 8.10
CA SER A 112 -33.88 -8.09 7.52
C SER A 112 -33.94 -6.57 7.70
N ARG A 113 -35.11 -5.95 7.48
CA ARG A 113 -35.30 -4.51 7.70
C ARG A 113 -35.18 -4.13 9.17
N LYS A 114 -35.64 -4.99 10.08
CA LYS A 114 -35.51 -4.79 11.51
C LYS A 114 -34.05 -4.85 11.95
N GLN A 115 -33.31 -5.87 11.50
CA GLN A 115 -31.87 -5.95 11.73
C GLN A 115 -31.15 -4.73 11.15
N GLU A 116 -31.45 -4.31 9.92
CA GLU A 116 -30.81 -3.13 9.34
C GLU A 116 -31.05 -1.86 10.18
N SER A 117 -32.25 -1.69 10.75
CA SER A 117 -32.56 -0.58 11.65
C SER A 117 -31.78 -0.65 12.97
N GLU A 118 -31.69 -1.83 13.58
CA GLU A 118 -30.93 -2.06 14.82
C GLU A 118 -29.42 -1.82 14.62
N TRP A 119 -28.89 -2.26 13.48
CA TRP A 119 -27.49 -2.03 13.11
C TRP A 119 -27.20 -0.55 12.83
N LYS A 120 -28.13 0.18 12.21
CA LYS A 120 -28.00 1.64 12.02
C LYS A 120 -28.02 2.41 13.34
N GLU A 121 -28.87 2.03 14.28
CA GLU A 121 -28.88 2.66 15.61
C GLU A 121 -27.60 2.36 16.39
N LYS A 122 -27.12 1.11 16.35
CA LYS A 122 -25.85 0.71 16.98
C LYS A 122 -24.66 1.48 16.38
N ALA A 123 -24.58 1.57 15.05
CA ALA A 123 -23.53 2.32 14.37
C ALA A 123 -23.56 3.82 14.72
N LYS A 124 -24.75 4.40 14.91
CA LYS A 124 -24.88 5.81 15.33
C LYS A 124 -24.35 6.02 16.75
N LEU A 125 -24.68 5.12 17.68
CA LEU A 125 -24.18 5.15 19.06
C LEU A 125 -22.64 4.99 19.11
N GLU A 126 -22.09 4.03 18.37
CA GLU A 126 -20.63 3.82 18.29
C GLU A 126 -19.91 5.05 17.72
N LEU A 127 -20.50 5.72 16.73
CA LEU A 127 -19.96 6.94 16.15
C LEU A 127 -19.97 8.11 17.16
N GLU A 128 -21.05 8.26 17.92
CA GLU A 128 -21.16 9.27 18.99
C GLU A 128 -20.12 9.02 20.10
N GLU A 129 -19.95 7.76 20.52
CA GLU A 129 -18.91 7.37 21.49
C GLU A 129 -17.48 7.58 20.96
N TRP A 130 -17.25 7.33 19.67
CA TRP A 130 -15.97 7.61 19.04
C TRP A 130 -15.64 9.10 19.05
N HIS A 131 -16.60 9.96 18.70
CA HIS A 131 -16.44 11.42 18.76
C HIS A 131 -16.17 11.91 20.18
N ALA A 132 -16.84 11.33 21.19
CA ALA A 132 -16.60 11.67 22.59
C ALA A 132 -15.16 11.32 23.03
N ARG A 133 -14.67 10.12 22.68
CA ARG A 133 -13.30 9.68 22.97
C ARG A 133 -12.25 10.54 22.26
N GLN A 134 -12.50 10.92 21.01
CA GLN A 134 -11.60 11.80 20.26
C GLN A 134 -11.51 13.20 20.89
N ASN A 135 -12.63 13.79 21.27
CA ASN A 135 -12.62 15.09 21.96
C ASN A 135 -11.86 15.01 23.30
N GLU A 136 -12.03 13.94 24.08
CA GLU A 136 -11.30 13.75 25.33
C GLU A 136 -9.77 13.63 25.09
N GLN A 137 -9.35 12.89 24.06
CA GLN A 137 -7.93 12.82 23.66
C GLN A 137 -7.38 14.17 23.23
N LEU A 138 -8.18 14.97 22.52
CA LEU A 138 -7.80 16.30 22.05
C LEU A 138 -7.61 17.27 23.22
N GLU A 139 -8.48 17.21 24.23
CA GLU A 139 -8.34 18.02 25.45
C GLU A 139 -7.15 17.57 26.32
N LYS A 140 -6.89 16.26 26.43
CA LYS A 140 -5.66 15.75 27.08
C LYS A 140 -4.40 16.23 26.37
N THR A 141 -4.40 16.25 25.04
CA THR A 141 -3.28 16.74 24.22
C THR A 141 -3.08 18.24 24.38
N LYS A 142 -4.15 19.05 24.39
CA LYS A 142 -4.07 20.49 24.69
C LYS A 142 -3.51 20.75 26.09
N THR A 143 -3.93 19.98 27.08
CA THR A 143 -3.43 20.12 28.47
C THR A 143 -1.95 19.78 28.57
N ASN A 144 -1.50 18.71 27.90
CA ASN A 144 -0.09 18.32 27.83
C ASN A 144 0.76 19.35 27.05
N ASN A 145 0.22 19.97 26.01
CA ASN A 145 0.90 21.04 25.29
C ASN A 145 1.01 22.32 26.13
N SER A 146 0.00 22.64 26.95
CA SER A 146 0.07 23.77 27.89
C SER A 146 1.09 23.55 29.02
N THR A 147 1.31 22.32 29.47
CA THR A 147 2.37 22.03 30.46
C THR A 147 3.78 22.06 29.84
N HIS A 148 3.90 21.74 28.54
CA HIS A 148 5.17 21.84 27.79
C HIS A 148 5.68 23.28 27.57
N ILE A 149 4.80 24.29 27.60
CA ILE A 149 5.18 25.72 27.50
C ILE A 149 6.00 26.20 28.72
N ASN A 150 5.95 25.48 29.86
CA ASN A 150 6.72 25.83 31.07
C ASN A 150 8.08 25.12 31.19
N HIS A 151 8.52 24.37 30.16
CA HIS A 151 9.80 23.67 30.16
C HIS A 151 11.00 24.63 29.99
N PRO A 152 12.09 24.53 30.78
CA PRO A 152 13.20 25.49 30.78
C PRO A 152 13.96 25.62 29.44
N CYS A 153 13.76 24.71 28.50
CA CYS A 153 14.35 24.81 27.15
C CYS A 153 13.63 25.86 26.27
N TYR A 154 12.33 26.11 26.47
CA TYR A 154 11.57 27.12 25.73
C TYR A 154 11.84 28.56 26.18
N ARG A 155 12.47 28.73 27.35
CA ARG A 155 12.90 30.04 27.88
C ARG A 155 14.14 30.62 27.18
N LEU A 156 14.88 29.81 26.42
CA LEU A 156 16.04 30.28 25.66
C LEU A 156 15.64 30.98 24.35
N ASP A 157 14.55 30.52 23.70
CA ASP A 157 14.04 31.14 22.48
C ASP A 157 13.34 32.47 22.76
N GLN A 158 12.65 32.58 23.90
CA GLN A 158 12.00 33.83 24.33
C GLN A 158 13.02 34.91 24.72
N ALA A 159 14.13 34.52 25.35
CA ALA A 159 15.23 35.45 25.66
C ALA A 159 15.99 35.91 24.40
N ALA A 160 16.04 35.07 23.35
CA ALA A 160 16.61 35.44 22.06
C ALA A 160 15.69 36.40 21.28
N GLU A 161 14.37 36.21 21.33
CA GLU A 161 13.39 37.14 20.76
C GLU A 161 13.37 38.50 21.49
N GLU A 162 13.42 38.52 22.82
CA GLU A 162 13.46 39.77 23.60
C GLU A 162 14.76 40.56 23.36
N ALA A 163 15.90 39.90 23.20
CA ALA A 163 17.16 40.53 22.81
C ALA A 163 17.13 41.07 21.36
N MET A 164 16.38 40.43 20.47
CA MET A 164 16.23 40.86 19.08
C MET A 164 15.30 42.08 18.95
N ILE A 165 14.35 42.24 19.88
CA ILE A 165 13.44 43.39 19.95
C ILE A 165 14.08 44.60 20.66
N SER A 166 15.06 44.40 21.56
CA SER A 166 15.69 45.51 22.30
C SER A 166 16.71 46.33 21.51
N ASP A 167 17.15 45.86 20.33
CA ASP A 167 18.15 46.54 19.47
C ASP A 167 17.53 47.33 18.30
N LEU A 168 16.23 47.63 18.36
CA LEU A 168 15.53 48.50 17.41
C LEU A 168 15.85 49.98 17.70
N ASP A 169 16.81 50.56 16.99
CA ASP A 169 16.98 52.01 16.90
C ASP A 169 16.03 52.58 15.81
N GLU A 170 14.97 53.27 16.23
CA GLU A 170 13.85 53.73 15.39
C GLU A 170 14.20 54.85 14.38
N ASN A 171 15.47 55.26 14.25
CA ASN A 171 15.82 56.50 13.56
C ASN A 171 16.46 56.39 12.16
N ASN A 172 16.44 55.26 11.46
CA ASN A 172 16.91 55.27 10.06
C ASN A 172 16.27 54.19 9.13
N PRO A 173 15.32 54.56 8.25
CA PRO A 173 14.68 53.63 7.33
C PRO A 173 15.60 53.37 6.13
N GLY A 174 16.30 52.23 6.15
CA GLY A 174 17.13 51.81 5.01
C GLY A 174 18.10 50.66 5.24
N THR A 175 18.31 50.23 6.48
CA THR A 175 19.37 49.24 6.80
C THR A 175 18.86 47.80 7.02
N GLU A 176 17.54 47.57 6.99
CA GLU A 176 16.95 46.26 7.26
C GLU A 176 17.16 45.28 6.11
N TRP A 177 16.95 45.72 4.86
CA TRP A 177 17.15 44.89 3.66
C TRP A 177 18.62 44.53 3.42
N GLU A 178 19.56 45.44 3.72
CA GLU A 178 21.00 45.17 3.59
C GLU A 178 21.55 44.22 4.67
N ARG A 179 20.86 44.11 5.83
CA ARG A 179 21.21 43.15 6.90
C ARG A 179 20.65 41.76 6.64
N VAL A 180 19.40 41.65 6.16
CA VAL A 180 18.80 40.37 5.72
C VAL A 180 19.62 39.75 4.58
N ALA A 181 20.11 40.58 3.64
CA ALA A 181 20.95 40.12 2.54
C ALA A 181 22.35 39.60 2.95
N ARG A 182 22.85 39.94 4.15
CA ARG A 182 24.13 39.40 4.67
C ARG A 182 23.97 38.10 5.47
N LEU A 183 22.78 37.85 6.03
CA LEU A 183 22.49 36.66 6.84
C LEU A 183 21.84 35.54 6.04
N CYS A 184 21.20 35.86 4.91
CA CYS A 184 20.75 34.89 3.93
C CYS A 184 21.75 34.84 2.78
N ASP A 185 22.60 33.81 2.74
CA ASP A 185 23.49 33.53 1.62
C ASP A 185 22.66 33.08 0.41
N PHE A 186 22.08 34.04 -0.31
CA PHE A 186 21.40 33.83 -1.60
C PHE A 186 22.42 33.63 -2.72
N ASN A 187 23.44 32.80 -2.51
CA ASN A 187 24.29 32.34 -3.58
C ASN A 187 23.56 31.18 -4.30
N PRO A 188 22.98 31.39 -5.50
CA PRO A 188 22.30 30.31 -6.22
C PRO A 188 23.26 29.17 -6.60
N LYS A 189 24.58 29.31 -6.43
CA LYS A 189 25.52 28.20 -6.61
C LYS A 189 25.64 27.28 -5.40
N SER A 190 25.32 27.69 -4.17
CA SER A 190 25.39 26.81 -2.99
C SER A 190 24.11 25.99 -2.80
N ILE A 191 22.94 26.55 -3.15
CA ILE A 191 21.65 25.83 -3.09
C ILE A 191 21.51 24.80 -4.22
N PHE A 192 22.09 25.06 -5.40
CA PHE A 192 22.07 24.13 -6.52
C PHE A 192 23.27 23.16 -6.58
N ALA A 193 24.26 23.30 -5.70
CA ALA A 193 25.41 22.36 -5.62
C ALA A 193 25.12 21.09 -4.79
N GLY A 194 23.99 21.03 -4.06
CA GLY A 194 23.63 19.88 -3.21
C GLY A 194 22.76 18.80 -3.87
N PHE A 195 22.05 19.13 -4.96
CA PHE A 195 21.33 18.15 -5.78
C PHE A 195 22.15 17.86 -7.05
N SER A 196 23.38 17.38 -6.86
CA SER A 196 23.90 16.43 -7.84
C SER A 196 22.89 15.30 -7.86
N ARG A 197 22.14 15.17 -8.98
CA ARG A 197 21.30 14.01 -9.26
C ARG A 197 22.25 12.83 -9.27
N THR A 198 22.55 12.25 -8.10
CA THR A 198 23.03 10.87 -8.00
C THR A 198 21.96 10.13 -8.77
N MET A 199 22.29 9.73 -10.00
CA MET A 199 21.36 8.99 -10.83
C MET A 199 20.98 7.78 -9.98
N ALA A 200 19.73 7.78 -9.49
CA ALA A 200 19.20 6.68 -8.71
C ALA A 200 19.53 5.41 -9.49
N SER A 201 20.21 4.46 -8.86
CA SER A 201 20.82 3.38 -9.62
C SER A 201 19.75 2.62 -10.39
N VAL A 202 20.12 2.25 -11.61
CA VAL A 202 19.27 1.53 -12.54
C VAL A 202 19.95 0.22 -12.87
N PHE A 203 19.24 -0.87 -12.68
CA PHE A 203 19.67 -2.17 -13.19
C PHE A 203 18.48 -2.95 -13.75
N GLU A 204 18.81 -3.99 -14.51
CA GLU A 204 17.85 -4.89 -15.12
C GLU A 204 17.50 -6.00 -14.12
N LEU A 205 16.27 -5.99 -13.60
CA LEU A 205 15.80 -6.99 -12.63
C LEU A 205 15.40 -8.29 -13.32
N CYS A 206 14.71 -8.15 -14.46
CA CYS A 206 14.35 -9.26 -15.35
C CYS A 206 14.73 -8.89 -16.79
N PRO A 207 14.92 -9.86 -17.71
CA PRO A 207 15.24 -9.58 -19.10
C PRO A 207 14.33 -8.51 -19.75
N GLY A 208 14.91 -7.39 -20.18
CA GLY A 208 14.20 -6.26 -20.76
C GLY A 208 13.45 -5.36 -19.77
N ARG A 209 13.53 -5.65 -18.45
CA ARG A 209 12.78 -4.92 -17.41
C ARG A 209 13.70 -4.33 -16.34
N LYS A 210 14.00 -3.04 -16.52
CA LYS A 210 14.80 -2.22 -15.59
C LYS A 210 13.95 -1.64 -14.46
N ILE A 211 14.57 -1.50 -13.29
CA ILE A 211 14.04 -0.81 -12.12
C ILE A 211 14.98 0.32 -11.67
N GLY A 212 14.46 1.28 -10.91
CA GLY A 212 15.20 2.47 -10.47
C GLY A 212 15.04 3.66 -11.42
N GLY A 213 15.55 4.83 -11.02
CA GLY A 213 15.46 6.06 -11.81
C GLY A 213 14.02 6.40 -12.26
N GLU A 214 13.86 6.78 -13.52
CA GLU A 214 12.57 7.11 -14.14
C GLU A 214 11.81 5.87 -14.66
N HIS A 215 12.29 4.65 -14.41
CA HIS A 215 11.60 3.45 -14.86
C HIS A 215 10.33 3.20 -14.02
N PRO A 216 9.28 2.64 -14.64
CA PRO A 216 8.07 2.23 -13.92
C PRO A 216 8.40 1.22 -12.82
N CYS A 217 7.66 1.33 -11.72
CA CYS A 217 7.66 0.43 -10.59
C CYS A 217 7.33 -0.99 -11.05
N PHE A 218 8.16 -1.93 -10.63
CA PHE A 218 8.00 -3.34 -10.91
C PHE A 218 7.06 -3.98 -9.89
N ILE A 219 5.95 -4.55 -10.35
CA ILE A 219 4.88 -5.07 -9.50
C ILE A 219 4.98 -6.60 -9.43
N ILE A 220 5.18 -7.11 -8.21
CA ILE A 220 5.26 -8.53 -7.87
C ILE A 220 3.92 -8.94 -7.25
N ALA A 221 3.22 -9.86 -7.91
CA ALA A 221 2.07 -10.57 -7.37
C ALA A 221 2.57 -11.80 -6.59
N GLU A 222 2.58 -11.70 -5.27
CA GLU A 222 2.98 -12.78 -4.37
C GLU A 222 1.84 -13.80 -4.22
N ILE A 223 1.96 -14.94 -4.89
CA ILE A 223 1.06 -16.08 -4.72
C ILE A 223 1.40 -16.81 -3.42
N GLY A 224 2.68 -16.82 -3.03
CA GLY A 224 3.13 -17.44 -1.77
C GLY A 224 2.67 -18.90 -1.69
N GLN A 225 1.86 -19.21 -0.67
CA GLN A 225 1.22 -20.52 -0.48
C GLN A 225 -0.31 -20.50 -0.64
N ASN A 226 -0.89 -19.40 -1.16
CA ASN A 226 -2.35 -19.26 -1.36
C ASN A 226 -2.93 -20.21 -2.41
N HIS A 227 -2.07 -20.93 -3.13
CA HIS A 227 -2.44 -22.02 -4.02
C HIS A 227 -2.85 -23.31 -3.29
N GLN A 228 -2.70 -23.37 -1.95
CA GLN A 228 -3.16 -24.49 -1.11
C GLN A 228 -2.59 -25.87 -1.49
N GLY A 229 -1.39 -25.92 -2.07
CA GLY A 229 -0.79 -27.16 -2.59
C GLY A 229 -1.38 -27.67 -3.91
N ASP A 230 -2.30 -26.93 -4.54
CA ASP A 230 -2.91 -27.29 -5.83
C ASP A 230 -2.27 -26.54 -7.02
N ILE A 231 -1.75 -27.30 -7.98
CA ILE A 231 -1.02 -26.74 -9.12
C ILE A 231 -1.93 -26.00 -10.11
N GLU A 232 -3.17 -26.46 -10.28
CA GLU A 232 -4.12 -25.81 -11.19
C GLU A 232 -4.58 -24.46 -10.63
N THR A 233 -4.74 -24.36 -9.31
CA THR A 233 -4.97 -23.11 -8.60
C THR A 233 -3.77 -22.18 -8.76
N ALA A 234 -2.54 -22.67 -8.60
CA ALA A 234 -1.34 -21.88 -8.86
C ALA A 234 -1.29 -21.32 -10.30
N LYS A 235 -1.60 -22.13 -11.32
CA LYS A 235 -1.69 -21.67 -12.72
C LYS A 235 -2.77 -20.60 -12.91
N LYS A 236 -3.95 -20.78 -12.32
CA LYS A 236 -5.01 -19.76 -12.35
C LYS A 236 -4.54 -18.44 -11.73
N MET A 237 -3.82 -18.49 -10.62
CA MET A 237 -3.29 -17.30 -9.96
C MET A 237 -2.20 -16.61 -10.79
N ILE A 238 -1.36 -17.36 -11.51
CA ILE A 238 -0.41 -16.81 -12.49
C ILE A 238 -1.17 -16.06 -13.60
N GLN A 239 -2.25 -16.65 -14.13
CA GLN A 239 -3.08 -15.99 -15.15
C GLN A 239 -3.73 -14.70 -14.61
N VAL A 240 -4.27 -14.72 -13.39
CA VAL A 240 -4.81 -13.53 -12.73
C VAL A 240 -3.77 -12.42 -12.59
N ALA A 241 -2.55 -12.76 -12.16
CA ALA A 241 -1.46 -11.79 -12.05
C ALA A 241 -1.14 -11.16 -13.42
N LYS A 242 -1.11 -11.98 -14.48
CA LYS A 242 -0.88 -11.52 -15.85
C LYS A 242 -2.00 -10.60 -16.34
N ASP A 243 -3.25 -10.99 -16.14
CA ASP A 243 -4.43 -10.25 -16.61
C ASP A 243 -4.58 -8.90 -15.90
N ALA A 244 -4.21 -8.83 -14.63
CA ALA A 244 -4.15 -7.58 -13.87
C ALA A 244 -3.02 -6.64 -14.32
N GLY A 245 -2.04 -7.15 -15.07
CA GLY A 245 -0.88 -6.39 -15.55
C GLY A 245 0.28 -6.33 -14.56
N ALA A 246 0.39 -7.28 -13.63
CA ALA A 246 1.59 -7.44 -12.81
C ALA A 246 2.79 -7.88 -13.66
N ASP A 247 4.00 -7.54 -13.22
CA ASP A 247 5.23 -7.86 -13.95
C ASP A 247 5.71 -9.29 -13.64
N CYS A 248 5.49 -9.76 -12.41
CA CYS A 248 6.00 -11.05 -11.92
C CYS A 248 4.98 -11.77 -11.05
N ALA A 249 4.81 -13.08 -11.25
CA ALA A 249 4.18 -13.99 -10.30
C ALA A 249 5.27 -14.61 -9.41
N LYS A 250 5.09 -14.55 -8.09
CA LYS A 250 6.07 -15.04 -7.12
C LYS A 250 5.49 -16.09 -6.18
N PHE A 251 6.30 -17.10 -5.88
CA PHE A 251 5.99 -18.20 -4.95
C PHE A 251 6.95 -18.24 -3.76
N GLN A 252 6.80 -19.21 -2.87
CA GLN A 252 7.73 -19.50 -1.78
C GLN A 252 8.26 -20.92 -1.87
N LYS A 253 9.59 -21.08 -1.97
CA LYS A 253 10.26 -22.39 -2.00
C LYS A 253 11.02 -22.64 -0.71
N SER A 254 10.79 -23.79 -0.09
CA SER A 254 11.54 -24.27 1.07
C SER A 254 11.92 -25.74 0.91
N GLU A 255 13.14 -26.12 1.26
CA GLU A 255 13.49 -27.49 1.62
C GLU A 255 13.32 -27.63 3.14
N LEU A 256 12.23 -28.27 3.57
CA LEU A 256 11.73 -28.16 4.95
C LEU A 256 12.75 -28.60 6.01
N GLU A 257 13.50 -29.66 5.75
CA GLU A 257 14.54 -30.17 6.64
C GLU A 257 15.77 -29.26 6.73
N HIS A 258 15.97 -28.37 5.76
CA HIS A 258 17.03 -27.35 5.78
C HIS A 258 16.57 -26.06 6.46
N LYS A 259 15.28 -25.74 6.31
CA LYS A 259 14.67 -24.54 6.90
C LYS A 259 14.32 -24.70 8.38
N PHE A 260 13.80 -25.86 8.76
CA PHE A 260 13.26 -26.10 10.09
C PHE A 260 14.02 -27.21 10.81
N ASN A 261 14.25 -27.03 12.11
CA ASN A 261 14.68 -28.13 12.95
C ASN A 261 13.52 -29.14 13.16
N LYS A 262 13.87 -30.36 13.59
CA LYS A 262 12.89 -31.44 13.81
C LYS A 262 11.75 -31.02 14.75
N ARG A 263 12.07 -30.35 15.86
CA ARG A 263 11.09 -29.89 16.85
C ARG A 263 10.06 -28.92 16.24
N ALA A 264 10.49 -28.01 15.36
CA ALA A 264 9.59 -27.09 14.68
C ALA A 264 8.67 -27.82 13.69
N LEU A 265 9.16 -28.84 12.99
CA LEU A 265 8.35 -29.67 12.10
C LEU A 265 7.35 -30.54 12.85
N GLU A 266 7.71 -31.05 14.03
CA GLU A 266 6.86 -31.89 14.88
C GLU A 266 5.88 -31.08 15.75
N ARG A 267 6.02 -29.75 15.80
CA ARG A 267 5.16 -28.87 16.58
C ARG A 267 3.68 -29.07 16.19
N PRO A 268 2.77 -29.35 17.14
CA PRO A 268 1.35 -29.40 16.86
C PRO A 268 0.84 -28.12 16.22
N TYR A 269 -0.02 -28.23 15.21
CA TYR A 269 -0.58 -27.08 14.51
C TYR A 269 -2.09 -27.23 14.36
N ASN A 270 -2.83 -26.69 15.33
CA ASN A 270 -4.27 -26.89 15.49
C ASN A 270 -5.11 -25.68 15.01
N SER A 271 -4.55 -24.86 14.12
CA SER A 271 -5.28 -23.71 13.54
C SER A 271 -6.35 -24.17 12.56
N LYS A 272 -7.41 -23.35 12.37
CA LYS A 272 -8.39 -23.51 11.28
C LYS A 272 -7.73 -23.60 9.89
N ASN A 273 -6.55 -23.00 9.76
CA ASN A 273 -5.75 -22.97 8.53
C ASN A 273 -4.84 -24.20 8.35
N SER A 274 -4.85 -25.15 9.30
CA SER A 274 -3.92 -26.28 9.27
C SER A 274 -4.30 -27.35 8.26
N TRP A 275 -3.30 -27.86 7.52
CA TRP A 275 -3.43 -28.95 6.54
C TRP A 275 -2.89 -30.29 7.07
N GLY A 276 -2.52 -30.35 8.35
CA GLY A 276 -2.00 -31.53 9.01
C GLY A 276 -2.03 -31.41 10.52
N LYS A 277 -1.59 -32.43 11.25
CA LYS A 277 -1.54 -32.42 12.73
C LYS A 277 -0.36 -31.60 13.25
N THR A 278 0.72 -31.58 12.48
CA THR A 278 1.96 -30.87 12.81
C THR A 278 2.24 -29.76 11.81
N TYR A 279 3.06 -28.79 12.20
CA TYR A 279 3.47 -27.71 11.31
C TYR A 279 4.23 -28.25 10.09
N GLY A 280 5.01 -29.31 10.26
CA GLY A 280 5.70 -29.99 9.18
C GLY A 280 4.75 -30.67 8.19
N GLU A 281 3.69 -31.33 8.66
CA GLU A 281 2.64 -31.88 7.77
C GLU A 281 1.92 -30.77 7.00
N HIS A 282 1.56 -29.68 7.67
CA HIS A 282 0.95 -28.52 7.03
C HIS A 282 1.87 -27.92 5.95
N LYS A 283 3.17 -27.76 6.23
CA LYS A 283 4.13 -27.24 5.24
C LYS A 283 4.40 -28.20 4.10
N ARG A 284 4.47 -29.50 4.35
CA ARG A 284 4.59 -30.53 3.29
C ARG A 284 3.40 -30.54 2.33
N HIS A 285 2.20 -30.29 2.83
CA HIS A 285 1.01 -30.18 1.98
C HIS A 285 1.10 -28.99 1.01
N LEU A 286 1.64 -27.87 1.48
CA LEU A 286 1.73 -26.63 0.71
C LEU A 286 2.97 -26.53 -0.18
N GLU A 287 4.01 -27.32 0.08
CA GLU A 287 5.28 -27.23 -0.67
C GLU A 287 5.18 -27.98 -2.00
N PHE A 288 5.43 -27.29 -3.11
CA PHE A 288 5.53 -27.93 -4.42
C PHE A 288 6.89 -28.61 -4.62
N SER A 289 6.85 -29.72 -5.35
CA SER A 289 8.06 -30.40 -5.83
C SER A 289 8.81 -29.58 -6.88
N HIS A 290 10.09 -29.90 -7.09
CA HIS A 290 10.92 -29.23 -8.11
C HIS A 290 10.32 -29.33 -9.51
N GLU A 291 9.69 -30.45 -9.88
CA GLU A 291 9.07 -30.58 -11.20
C GLU A 291 7.83 -29.69 -11.34
N GLN A 292 7.02 -29.57 -10.29
CA GLN A 292 5.88 -28.65 -10.29
C GLN A 292 6.35 -27.19 -10.42
N TYR A 293 7.46 -26.82 -9.78
CA TYR A 293 8.08 -25.50 -9.99
C TYR A 293 8.53 -25.27 -11.44
N ARG A 294 9.15 -26.27 -12.08
CA ARG A 294 9.50 -26.20 -13.51
C ARG A 294 8.26 -26.10 -14.41
N GLU A 295 7.19 -26.80 -14.06
CA GLU A 295 5.91 -26.71 -14.76
C GLU A 295 5.29 -25.31 -14.65
N LEU A 296 5.24 -24.74 -13.45
CA LEU A 296 4.74 -23.38 -13.22
C LEU A 296 5.60 -22.32 -13.93
N GLN A 297 6.93 -22.51 -13.96
CA GLN A 297 7.81 -21.63 -14.71
C GLN A 297 7.53 -21.66 -16.22
N ARG A 298 7.33 -22.86 -16.80
CA ARG A 298 6.94 -23.01 -18.22
C ARG A 298 5.61 -22.33 -18.50
N PHE A 299 4.61 -22.57 -17.64
CA PHE A 299 3.30 -21.94 -17.76
C PHE A 299 3.37 -20.40 -17.69
N ALA A 300 4.15 -19.86 -16.75
CA ALA A 300 4.37 -18.41 -16.64
C ALA A 300 5.02 -17.81 -17.90
N ALA A 301 5.99 -18.54 -18.50
CA ALA A 301 6.60 -18.14 -19.76
C ALA A 301 5.59 -18.15 -20.92
N ASP A 302 4.73 -19.18 -21.00
CA ASP A 302 3.71 -19.32 -22.05
C ASP A 302 2.68 -18.18 -22.01
N VAL A 303 2.27 -17.73 -20.80
CA VAL A 303 1.35 -16.59 -20.64
C VAL A 303 2.05 -15.23 -20.67
N GLY A 304 3.39 -15.21 -20.67
CA GLY A 304 4.20 -14.01 -20.78
C GLY A 304 4.25 -13.15 -19.51
N ILE A 305 4.46 -13.77 -18.35
CA ILE A 305 4.76 -13.09 -17.07
C ILE A 305 6.08 -13.62 -16.49
N PHE A 306 6.84 -12.79 -15.78
CA PHE A 306 8.03 -13.28 -15.08
C PHE A 306 7.65 -14.20 -13.92
N PHE A 307 8.51 -15.18 -13.66
CA PHE A 307 8.34 -16.16 -12.60
C PHE A 307 9.54 -16.13 -11.67
N THR A 308 9.29 -16.11 -10.36
CA THR A 308 10.32 -16.32 -9.35
C THR A 308 9.73 -16.94 -8.08
N ALA A 309 10.58 -17.21 -7.10
CA ALA A 309 10.16 -17.55 -5.75
C ALA A 309 11.10 -16.95 -4.70
N SER A 310 10.61 -16.81 -3.48
CA SER A 310 11.44 -16.59 -2.30
C SER A 310 12.11 -17.91 -1.93
N GLY A 311 13.44 -17.98 -1.96
CA GLY A 311 14.19 -19.14 -1.50
C GLY A 311 14.39 -19.05 0.01
N MET A 312 13.67 -19.85 0.78
CA MET A 312 13.59 -19.73 2.25
C MET A 312 14.66 -20.54 3.01
N ASP A 313 15.65 -21.04 2.29
CA ASP A 313 16.84 -21.74 2.77
C ASP A 313 17.85 -21.83 1.61
N GLU A 314 19.07 -22.26 1.92
CA GLU A 314 20.16 -22.37 0.94
C GLU A 314 19.85 -23.34 -0.20
N MET A 315 19.22 -24.48 0.08
CA MET A 315 18.93 -25.49 -0.94
C MET A 315 17.81 -25.04 -1.87
N ALA A 316 16.81 -24.33 -1.35
CA ALA A 316 15.81 -23.65 -2.17
C ALA A 316 16.45 -22.64 -3.12
N VAL A 317 17.44 -21.84 -2.67
CA VAL A 317 18.16 -20.90 -3.55
C VAL A 317 18.99 -21.63 -4.61
N GLU A 318 19.64 -22.75 -4.27
CA GLU A 318 20.34 -23.58 -5.28
C GLU A 318 19.38 -24.05 -6.37
N PHE A 319 18.22 -24.58 -6.00
CA PHE A 319 17.21 -25.01 -6.96
C PHE A 319 16.70 -23.84 -7.82
N LEU A 320 16.40 -22.68 -7.21
CA LEU A 320 15.97 -21.49 -7.95
C LEU A 320 17.05 -21.00 -8.92
N HIS A 321 18.33 -21.12 -8.56
CA HIS A 321 19.44 -20.81 -9.44
C HIS A 321 19.50 -21.78 -10.64
N GLU A 322 19.31 -23.07 -10.39
CA GLU A 322 19.29 -24.15 -11.40
C GLU A 322 18.21 -23.90 -12.46
N ILE A 323 16.98 -23.55 -12.03
CA ILE A 323 15.89 -23.24 -12.96
C ILE A 323 15.99 -21.82 -13.55
N ASN A 324 17.08 -21.09 -13.31
CA ASN A 324 17.37 -19.81 -13.95
C ASN A 324 16.30 -18.72 -13.70
N VAL A 325 15.81 -18.57 -12.47
CA VAL A 325 14.93 -17.43 -12.11
C VAL A 325 15.62 -16.08 -12.39
N PRO A 326 14.88 -15.03 -12.77
CA PRO A 326 15.47 -13.75 -13.16
C PRO A 326 16.16 -13.02 -12.00
N PHE A 327 15.64 -13.18 -10.78
CA PHE A 327 16.19 -12.58 -9.56
C PHE A 327 15.84 -13.44 -8.34
N PHE A 328 16.62 -13.31 -7.26
CA PHE A 328 16.30 -13.92 -5.97
C PHE A 328 15.49 -12.97 -5.09
N LYS A 329 14.35 -13.45 -4.60
CA LYS A 329 13.64 -12.78 -3.50
C LYS A 329 14.13 -13.34 -2.17
N VAL A 330 14.54 -12.45 -1.26
CA VAL A 330 14.84 -12.78 0.14
C VAL A 330 13.70 -12.29 1.02
N GLY A 331 13.03 -13.22 1.71
CA GLY A 331 11.97 -12.91 2.66
C GLY A 331 12.52 -12.29 3.95
N SER A 332 11.69 -11.53 4.66
CA SER A 332 12.07 -10.84 5.90
C SER A 332 12.65 -11.75 6.99
N GLY A 333 12.25 -13.03 7.00
CA GLY A 333 12.75 -14.03 7.96
C GLY A 333 14.21 -14.44 7.73
N ASP A 334 14.73 -14.26 6.52
CA ASP A 334 16.11 -14.62 6.14
C ASP A 334 17.02 -13.39 6.00
N THR A 335 16.49 -12.19 6.19
CA THR A 335 17.21 -10.93 5.98
C THR A 335 18.39 -10.75 6.94
N ASN A 336 18.35 -11.31 8.14
CA ASN A 336 19.49 -11.28 9.08
C ASN A 336 20.40 -12.52 8.97
N ASN A 337 20.12 -13.44 8.05
CA ASN A 337 20.92 -14.64 7.81
C ASN A 337 22.10 -14.30 6.88
N PHE A 338 23.14 -13.66 7.43
CA PHE A 338 24.28 -13.17 6.64
C PHE A 338 25.01 -14.26 5.83
N PRO A 339 25.26 -15.48 6.34
CA PRO A 339 25.84 -16.55 5.52
C PRO A 339 24.98 -16.90 4.29
N TYR A 340 23.66 -16.95 4.45
CA TYR A 340 22.72 -17.16 3.35
C TYR A 340 22.77 -16.00 2.34
N LEU A 341 22.78 -14.75 2.82
CA LEU A 341 22.85 -13.56 1.96
C LEU A 341 24.15 -13.54 1.14
N GLU A 342 25.28 -13.82 1.77
CA GLU A 342 26.59 -13.85 1.12
C GLU A 342 26.64 -14.89 0.00
N LYS A 343 26.18 -16.13 0.29
CA LYS A 343 26.12 -17.21 -0.69
C LYS A 343 25.17 -16.88 -1.84
N THR A 344 24.01 -16.30 -1.54
CA THR A 344 23.03 -15.90 -2.55
C THR A 344 23.56 -14.79 -3.44
N ALA A 345 24.22 -13.78 -2.87
CA ALA A 345 24.80 -12.67 -3.62
C ALA A 345 25.91 -13.12 -4.57
N LYS A 346 26.77 -14.06 -4.15
CA LYS A 346 27.85 -14.63 -4.98
C LYS A 346 27.36 -15.37 -6.23
N LYS A 347 26.08 -15.74 -6.31
CA LYS A 347 25.49 -16.33 -7.52
C LYS A 347 25.31 -15.33 -8.67
N GLY A 348 25.46 -14.02 -8.39
CA GLY A 348 25.51 -12.97 -9.42
C GLY A 348 24.18 -12.61 -10.08
N ARG A 349 23.05 -13.14 -9.59
CA ARG A 349 21.70 -12.75 -10.06
C ARG A 349 21.19 -11.56 -9.24
N PRO A 350 20.36 -10.68 -9.82
CA PRO A 350 19.75 -9.61 -9.04
C PRO A 350 19.01 -10.11 -7.79
N MET A 351 18.94 -9.26 -6.76
CA MET A 351 18.28 -9.61 -5.49
C MET A 351 17.23 -8.58 -5.07
N VAL A 352 16.16 -9.03 -4.43
CA VAL A 352 15.14 -8.18 -3.82
C VAL A 352 14.95 -8.61 -2.36
N VAL A 353 15.34 -7.76 -1.42
CA VAL A 353 15.46 -8.11 0.00
C VAL A 353 14.42 -7.33 0.82
N SER A 354 13.50 -8.02 1.50
CA SER A 354 12.54 -7.36 2.40
C SER A 354 13.17 -7.04 3.75
N SER A 355 12.70 -5.99 4.43
CA SER A 355 13.27 -5.52 5.70
C SER A 355 12.41 -5.76 6.94
N GLY A 356 11.37 -6.59 6.86
CA GLY A 356 10.47 -6.82 8.00
C GLY A 356 11.20 -7.46 9.18
N MET A 357 10.80 -7.09 10.40
CA MET A 357 11.43 -7.55 11.66
C MET A 357 12.91 -7.12 11.83
N GLN A 358 13.41 -6.18 11.00
CA GLN A 358 14.81 -5.74 11.05
C GLN A 358 14.93 -4.29 11.51
N SER A 359 16.02 -4.00 12.23
CA SER A 359 16.41 -2.63 12.56
C SER A 359 17.22 -2.00 11.41
N MET A 360 17.36 -0.68 11.44
CA MET A 360 18.23 0.03 10.48
C MET A 360 19.69 -0.42 10.55
N GLU A 361 20.18 -0.76 11.74
CA GLU A 361 21.54 -1.29 11.91
C GLU A 361 21.72 -2.62 11.17
N THR A 362 20.75 -3.53 11.31
CA THR A 362 20.75 -4.78 10.54
C THR A 362 20.71 -4.49 9.05
N MET A 363 19.85 -3.58 8.59
CA MET A 363 19.75 -3.23 7.17
C MET A 363 21.03 -2.63 6.59
N ARG A 364 21.77 -1.81 7.36
CA ARG A 364 23.12 -1.34 6.96
C ARG A 364 24.09 -2.50 6.78
N ARG A 365 24.03 -3.51 7.65
CA ARG A 365 24.88 -4.71 7.53
C ARG A 365 24.46 -5.56 6.33
N VAL A 366 23.16 -5.72 6.08
CA VAL A 366 22.62 -6.39 4.89
C VAL A 366 23.12 -5.70 3.63
N TYR A 367 22.98 -4.38 3.54
CA TYR A 367 23.46 -3.58 2.43
C TYR A 367 24.95 -3.85 2.16
N ARG A 368 25.83 -3.74 3.18
CA ARG A 368 27.26 -4.00 3.02
C ARG A 368 27.56 -5.43 2.54
N THR A 369 26.91 -6.41 3.17
CA THR A 369 27.13 -7.85 2.86
C THR A 369 26.74 -8.19 1.42
N VAL A 370 25.59 -7.71 0.96
CA VAL A 370 25.13 -7.97 -0.41
C VAL A 370 25.95 -7.16 -1.42
N LYS A 371 26.17 -5.87 -1.15
CA LYS A 371 26.87 -4.95 -2.07
C LYS A 371 28.31 -5.40 -2.38
N GLU A 372 29.00 -6.00 -1.40
CA GLU A 372 30.36 -6.52 -1.58
C GLU A 372 30.46 -7.56 -2.72
N HIS A 373 29.41 -8.36 -2.93
CA HIS A 373 29.40 -9.43 -3.92
C HIS A 373 28.50 -9.14 -5.12
N ASN A 374 27.47 -8.32 -4.94
CA ASN A 374 26.46 -8.06 -5.96
C ASN A 374 25.91 -6.63 -5.88
N PRO A 375 26.18 -5.77 -6.88
CA PRO A 375 25.67 -4.40 -6.89
C PRO A 375 24.20 -4.30 -7.30
N ASN A 376 23.62 -5.36 -7.88
CA ASN A 376 22.28 -5.35 -8.46
C ASN A 376 21.25 -5.88 -7.45
N PHE A 377 20.88 -5.06 -6.48
CA PHE A 377 19.83 -5.43 -5.54
C PHE A 377 18.96 -4.24 -5.14
N ALA A 378 17.76 -4.56 -4.64
CA ALA A 378 16.82 -3.61 -4.07
C ALA A 378 16.44 -4.01 -2.64
N ILE A 379 16.16 -3.02 -1.81
CA ILE A 379 15.62 -3.21 -0.45
C ILE A 379 14.15 -2.80 -0.44
N LEU A 380 13.29 -3.63 0.12
CA LEU A 380 11.86 -3.33 0.29
C LEU A 380 11.58 -2.97 1.75
N GLN A 381 10.99 -1.80 1.97
CA GLN A 381 10.35 -1.51 3.25
C GLN A 381 9.18 -2.47 3.46
N CYS A 382 9.11 -3.06 4.65
CA CYS A 382 8.17 -4.13 4.97
C CYS A 382 7.93 -4.16 6.48
N THR A 383 6.68 -4.35 6.88
CA THR A 383 6.32 -4.74 8.25
C THR A 383 5.64 -6.10 8.18
N SER A 384 6.14 -7.09 8.94
CA SER A 384 5.68 -8.49 8.86
C SER A 384 4.50 -8.75 9.79
N ALA A 385 3.34 -8.16 9.49
CA ALA A 385 2.06 -8.41 10.15
C ALA A 385 0.98 -8.66 9.08
N TYR A 386 0.05 -9.59 9.34
CA TYR A 386 -0.89 -10.10 8.32
C TYR A 386 -2.30 -10.25 8.92
N PRO A 387 -3.23 -9.31 8.68
CA PRO A 387 -3.04 -8.03 7.99
C PRO A 387 -2.22 -7.02 8.81
N LEU A 388 -1.67 -6.03 8.13
CA LEU A 388 -0.94 -4.91 8.71
C LEU A 388 -1.86 -3.70 8.87
N GLU A 389 -2.02 -3.20 10.09
CA GLU A 389 -2.76 -1.98 10.36
C GLU A 389 -2.01 -0.73 9.84
N PRO A 390 -2.74 0.30 9.36
CA PRO A 390 -2.14 1.50 8.75
C PRO A 390 -1.10 2.21 9.61
N GLU A 391 -1.29 2.23 10.94
CA GLU A 391 -0.42 2.91 11.91
C GLU A 391 0.99 2.31 11.94
N ASP A 392 1.12 1.01 11.66
CA ASP A 392 2.37 0.25 11.75
C ASP A 392 3.12 0.13 10.41
N VAL A 393 2.54 0.68 9.32
CA VAL A 393 3.14 0.61 7.98
C VAL A 393 4.47 1.35 7.89
N ASN A 394 4.55 2.53 8.50
CA ASN A 394 5.76 3.35 8.51
C ASN A 394 6.32 3.69 7.12
N LEU A 395 5.47 4.16 6.18
CA LEU A 395 5.89 4.50 4.80
C LEU A 395 7.06 5.50 4.70
N ARG A 396 7.26 6.36 5.72
CA ARG A 396 8.40 7.30 5.76
C ARG A 396 9.75 6.60 5.75
N VAL A 397 9.83 5.33 6.16
CA VAL A 397 11.05 4.51 6.08
C VAL A 397 11.54 4.37 4.63
N ILE A 398 10.65 4.42 3.62
CA ILE A 398 11.04 4.43 2.20
C ILE A 398 11.98 5.62 1.92
N THR A 399 11.62 6.81 2.41
CA THR A 399 12.43 8.02 2.21
C THR A 399 13.72 8.00 3.02
N GLU A 400 13.73 7.36 4.20
CA GLU A 400 14.96 7.16 4.96
C GLU A 400 15.90 6.16 4.28
N TYR A 401 15.38 5.06 3.73
CA TYR A 401 16.18 4.12 2.93
C TYR A 401 16.75 4.77 1.67
N GLN A 402 16.00 5.65 0.99
CA GLN A 402 16.53 6.38 -0.17
C GLN A 402 17.70 7.30 0.19
N LYS A 403 17.70 7.88 1.41
CA LYS A 403 18.82 8.69 1.92
C LYS A 403 20.01 7.82 2.33
N GLU A 404 19.75 6.73 3.03
CA GLU A 404 20.78 5.84 3.58
C GLU A 404 21.45 4.99 2.49
N PHE A 405 20.69 4.55 1.48
CA PHE A 405 21.14 3.68 0.40
C PHE A 405 20.87 4.31 -0.99
N PRO A 406 21.49 5.45 -1.32
CA PRO A 406 21.14 6.26 -2.50
C PRO A 406 21.50 5.61 -3.85
N ASP A 407 22.29 4.53 -3.82
CA ASP A 407 22.81 3.84 -5.00
C ASP A 407 22.14 2.48 -5.23
N ILE A 408 20.99 2.21 -4.60
CA ILE A 408 20.12 1.06 -4.89
C ILE A 408 18.65 1.52 -5.04
N PRO A 409 17.83 0.83 -5.84
CA PRO A 409 16.38 1.05 -5.82
C PRO A 409 15.79 0.63 -4.47
N ILE A 410 14.87 1.45 -3.95
CA ILE A 410 14.07 1.14 -2.78
C ILE A 410 12.66 0.75 -3.23
N GLY A 411 12.06 -0.24 -2.60
CA GLY A 411 10.70 -0.66 -2.86
C GLY A 411 9.86 -0.84 -1.59
N TYR A 412 8.71 -1.47 -1.74
CA TYR A 412 7.75 -1.71 -0.68
C TYR A 412 7.14 -3.11 -0.82
N SER A 413 7.04 -3.83 0.30
CA SER A 413 6.36 -5.12 0.41
C SER A 413 5.24 -4.94 1.43
N GLY A 414 4.01 -4.94 0.95
CA GLY A 414 2.83 -4.58 1.74
C GLY A 414 2.03 -5.79 2.20
N HIS A 415 1.50 -5.72 3.42
CA HIS A 415 0.59 -6.70 4.02
C HIS A 415 -0.68 -6.04 4.58
N GLU A 416 -0.91 -4.78 4.22
CA GLU A 416 -2.07 -4.00 4.60
C GLU A 416 -3.35 -4.48 3.92
N SER A 417 -4.50 -3.96 4.34
CA SER A 417 -5.76 -4.11 3.60
C SER A 417 -5.90 -3.04 2.51
N GLY A 418 -6.48 -3.43 1.36
CA GLY A 418 -6.69 -2.52 0.23
C GLY A 418 -5.41 -2.12 -0.51
N ILE A 419 -5.47 -1.01 -1.26
CA ILE A 419 -4.43 -0.59 -2.21
C ILE A 419 -3.82 0.78 -1.93
N SER A 420 -4.47 1.62 -1.11
CA SER A 420 -4.13 3.04 -0.96
C SER A 420 -2.70 3.26 -0.45
N ILE A 421 -2.27 2.43 0.51
CA ILE A 421 -0.94 2.48 1.11
C ILE A 421 0.14 2.08 0.09
N SER A 422 -0.08 0.98 -0.64
CA SER A 422 0.77 0.56 -1.75
C SER A 422 0.94 1.63 -2.83
N VAL A 423 -0.13 2.34 -3.19
CA VAL A 423 -0.08 3.48 -4.13
C VAL A 423 0.72 4.65 -3.54
N ALA A 424 0.51 4.97 -2.26
CA ALA A 424 1.28 6.00 -1.56
C ALA A 424 2.78 5.65 -1.46
N ALA A 425 3.13 4.38 -1.28
CA ALA A 425 4.51 3.90 -1.30
C ALA A 425 5.21 4.20 -2.63
N VAL A 426 4.51 3.99 -3.76
CA VAL A 426 5.02 4.36 -5.09
C VAL A 426 5.14 5.87 -5.25
N ALA A 427 4.18 6.64 -4.73
CA ALA A 427 4.26 8.11 -4.73
C ALA A 427 5.48 8.63 -3.94
N LEU A 428 5.91 7.92 -2.89
CA LEU A 428 7.13 8.20 -2.13
C LEU A 428 8.41 7.69 -2.82
N GLY A 429 8.29 7.07 -4.00
CA GLY A 429 9.41 6.65 -4.83
C GLY A 429 9.81 5.18 -4.71
N ALA A 430 8.94 4.30 -4.21
CA ALA A 430 9.14 2.85 -4.32
C ALA A 430 9.21 2.42 -5.81
N LYS A 431 10.22 1.62 -6.15
CA LYS A 431 10.51 1.13 -7.52
C LYS A 431 10.25 -0.36 -7.71
N VAL A 432 9.99 -1.06 -6.62
CA VAL A 432 9.50 -2.44 -6.60
C VAL A 432 8.36 -2.47 -5.61
N LEU A 433 7.24 -3.07 -5.99
CA LEU A 433 6.05 -3.19 -5.17
C LEU A 433 5.66 -4.66 -5.09
N GLU A 434 5.49 -5.19 -3.89
CA GLU A 434 5.08 -6.57 -3.66
C GLU A 434 3.81 -6.62 -2.81
N ARG A 435 2.82 -7.38 -3.29
CA ARG A 435 1.56 -7.63 -2.57
C ARG A 435 1.14 -9.08 -2.76
N HIS A 436 0.64 -9.67 -1.68
CA HIS A 436 0.03 -11.00 -1.74
C HIS A 436 -1.24 -10.96 -2.59
N ILE A 437 -1.52 -12.05 -3.30
CA ILE A 437 -2.74 -12.19 -4.12
C ILE A 437 -3.49 -13.46 -3.77
N THR A 438 -4.80 -13.42 -3.91
CA THR A 438 -5.70 -14.55 -3.69
C THR A 438 -6.79 -14.58 -4.77
N LEU A 439 -7.41 -15.74 -4.98
CA LEU A 439 -8.65 -15.83 -5.75
C LEU A 439 -9.88 -15.48 -4.91
N ASP A 440 -9.77 -15.67 -3.59
CA ASP A 440 -10.85 -15.49 -2.61
C ASP A 440 -10.23 -15.33 -1.21
N LYS A 441 -10.60 -14.26 -0.49
CA LYS A 441 -10.07 -13.99 0.86
C LYS A 441 -10.62 -14.93 1.94
N THR A 442 -11.73 -15.62 1.67
CA THR A 442 -12.38 -16.53 2.63
C THR A 442 -11.76 -17.93 2.65
N TRP A 443 -10.84 -18.20 1.72
CA TRP A 443 -10.18 -19.48 1.60
C TRP A 443 -9.28 -19.79 2.79
N LYS A 444 -9.09 -21.08 3.03
CA LYS A 444 -8.25 -21.60 4.10
C LYS A 444 -6.77 -21.27 3.85
N GLY A 445 -6.15 -20.53 4.78
CA GLY A 445 -4.75 -20.13 4.71
C GLY A 445 -4.52 -18.84 5.51
N SER A 446 -3.29 -18.64 6.00
CA SER A 446 -2.96 -17.47 6.84
C SER A 446 -2.91 -16.15 6.06
N ASP A 447 -2.55 -16.21 4.79
CA ASP A 447 -2.19 -15.01 4.04
C ASP A 447 -3.37 -14.46 3.22
N HIS A 448 -4.45 -15.22 3.08
CA HIS A 448 -5.60 -14.85 2.23
C HIS A 448 -6.25 -13.53 2.68
N GLU A 449 -6.37 -13.28 3.97
CA GLU A 449 -6.99 -12.06 4.52
C GLU A 449 -6.24 -10.78 4.13
N ALA A 450 -4.90 -10.83 4.12
CA ALA A 450 -4.03 -9.72 3.74
C ALA A 450 -3.78 -9.61 2.22
N SER A 451 -4.29 -10.57 1.44
CA SER A 451 -4.05 -10.68 -0.01
C SER A 451 -5.03 -9.86 -0.82
N LEU A 452 -4.63 -9.42 -2.01
CA LEU A 452 -5.49 -8.76 -2.98
C LEU A 452 -6.24 -9.77 -3.84
N GLU A 453 -7.53 -9.57 -4.02
CA GLU A 453 -8.35 -10.27 -4.99
C GLU A 453 -8.09 -9.77 -6.43
N PRO A 454 -8.53 -10.51 -7.48
CA PRO A 454 -8.21 -10.16 -8.87
C PRO A 454 -8.57 -8.71 -9.26
N SER A 455 -9.73 -8.22 -8.81
CA SER A 455 -10.19 -6.84 -9.07
C SER A 455 -9.31 -5.80 -8.37
N GLU A 456 -8.92 -6.06 -7.12
CA GLU A 456 -8.08 -5.17 -6.31
C GLU A 456 -6.65 -5.11 -6.87
N LEU A 457 -6.10 -6.23 -7.33
CA LEU A 457 -4.79 -6.25 -7.99
C LEU A 457 -4.81 -5.43 -9.30
N ALA A 458 -5.83 -5.60 -10.12
CA ALA A 458 -5.99 -4.82 -11.35
C ALA A 458 -6.16 -3.32 -11.04
N GLU A 459 -6.89 -2.99 -9.98
CA GLU A 459 -7.02 -1.60 -9.51
C GLU A 459 -5.70 -1.03 -9.00
N LEU A 460 -4.93 -1.80 -8.25
CA LEU A 460 -3.60 -1.41 -7.78
C LEU A 460 -2.69 -1.09 -8.96
N VAL A 461 -2.58 -2.00 -9.95
CA VAL A 461 -1.73 -1.80 -11.13
C VAL A 461 -2.14 -0.53 -11.88
N ARG A 462 -3.44 -0.33 -12.14
CA ARG A 462 -3.93 0.89 -12.81
C ARG A 462 -3.61 2.16 -12.01
N SER A 463 -3.83 2.14 -10.70
CA SER A 463 -3.60 3.28 -9.81
C SER A 463 -2.13 3.63 -9.72
N VAL A 464 -1.24 2.63 -9.65
CA VAL A 464 0.21 2.83 -9.70
C VAL A 464 0.61 3.51 -11.01
N ARG A 465 0.18 2.99 -12.17
CA ARG A 465 0.52 3.59 -13.47
C ARG A 465 -0.05 5.01 -13.63
N LEU A 466 -1.23 5.27 -13.08
CA LEU A 466 -1.83 6.61 -13.04
C LEU A 466 -0.98 7.58 -12.22
N VAL A 467 -0.59 7.19 -11.00
CA VAL A 467 0.22 8.02 -10.11
C VAL A 467 1.61 8.27 -10.69
N GLU A 468 2.26 7.28 -11.28
CA GLU A 468 3.55 7.46 -11.95
C GLU A 468 3.49 8.53 -13.05
N LYS A 469 2.40 8.55 -13.82
CA LYS A 469 2.17 9.60 -14.83
C LYS A 469 1.90 10.96 -14.17
N ALA A 470 1.21 10.98 -13.03
CA ALA A 470 0.83 12.21 -12.32
C ALA A 470 2.00 12.86 -11.56
N LEU A 471 2.97 12.08 -11.09
CA LEU A 471 4.16 12.58 -10.37
C LEU A 471 4.95 13.60 -11.21
N GLY A 472 5.04 13.39 -12.52
CA GLY A 472 5.56 14.38 -13.46
C GLY A 472 6.97 14.89 -13.12
N SER A 473 7.15 16.22 -13.15
CA SER A 473 8.42 16.89 -12.87
C SER A 473 8.29 17.77 -11.64
N GLY A 474 9.37 17.90 -10.86
CA GLY A 474 9.48 18.86 -9.76
C GLY A 474 9.61 20.33 -10.20
N ILE A 475 9.61 20.62 -11.51
CA ILE A 475 9.71 21.99 -12.04
C ILE A 475 8.33 22.65 -12.09
N LYS A 476 8.11 23.69 -11.27
CA LYS A 476 6.89 24.51 -11.33
C LYS A 476 7.00 25.55 -12.43
N GLN A 477 6.15 25.44 -13.44
CA GLN A 477 6.06 26.37 -14.56
C GLN A 477 4.64 26.42 -15.11
N MET A 478 4.31 27.46 -15.88
CA MET A 478 3.04 27.53 -16.60
C MET A 478 3.01 26.46 -17.69
N LEU A 479 1.97 25.64 -17.68
CA LEU A 479 1.76 24.57 -18.65
C LEU A 479 0.96 25.07 -19.85
N ALA A 480 1.14 24.38 -20.99
CA ALA A 480 0.34 24.65 -22.19
C ALA A 480 -1.17 24.52 -21.94
N SER A 481 -1.57 23.58 -21.06
CA SER A 481 -2.97 23.39 -20.64
C SER A 481 -3.53 24.56 -19.83
N GLU A 482 -2.66 25.36 -19.19
CA GLU A 482 -3.07 26.52 -18.40
C GLU A 482 -3.19 27.79 -19.27
N LYS A 483 -2.60 27.81 -20.47
CA LYS A 483 -2.51 29.03 -21.31
C LYS A 483 -3.86 29.69 -21.56
N ALA A 484 -4.89 28.94 -21.93
CA ALA A 484 -6.21 29.51 -22.21
C ALA A 484 -6.86 30.12 -20.95
N CYS A 485 -6.63 29.51 -19.79
CA CYS A 485 -7.09 30.04 -18.51
C CYS A 485 -6.30 31.31 -18.14
N HIS A 486 -4.98 31.29 -18.34
CA HIS A 486 -4.11 32.44 -18.13
C HIS A 486 -4.44 33.61 -19.08
N ASP A 487 -4.71 33.37 -20.35
CA ASP A 487 -5.09 34.44 -21.29
C ASP A 487 -6.45 35.07 -20.89
N LYS A 488 -7.35 34.30 -20.28
CA LYS A 488 -8.68 34.76 -19.85
C LYS A 488 -8.69 35.47 -18.49
N LEU A 489 -7.91 34.99 -17.52
CA LEU A 489 -7.96 35.40 -16.12
C LEU A 489 -6.65 36.00 -15.61
N GLY A 490 -5.58 35.87 -16.38
CA GLY A 490 -4.27 36.43 -16.09
C GLY A 490 -4.35 37.95 -15.97
N LYS A 491 -3.68 38.48 -14.96
CA LYS A 491 -3.67 39.91 -14.70
C LYS A 491 -2.43 40.53 -15.31
N SER A 492 -2.60 41.75 -15.79
CA SER A 492 -1.52 42.60 -16.28
C SER A 492 -1.64 44.00 -15.69
N VAL A 493 -0.57 44.77 -15.84
CA VAL A 493 -0.52 46.14 -15.37
C VAL A 493 -1.34 47.03 -16.30
N VAL A 494 -2.25 47.82 -15.72
CA VAL A 494 -3.03 48.86 -16.39
C VAL A 494 -2.78 50.22 -15.72
N ALA A 495 -3.06 51.30 -16.44
CA ALA A 495 -3.08 52.64 -15.88
C ALA A 495 -4.27 52.79 -14.91
N LYS A 496 -3.99 53.23 -13.67
CA LYS A 496 -5.04 53.56 -12.68
C LYS A 496 -5.64 54.95 -12.93
N VAL A 497 -4.88 55.82 -13.60
CA VAL A 497 -5.21 57.20 -13.94
C VAL A 497 -4.65 57.50 -15.32
N ARG A 498 -5.13 58.54 -16.00
CA ARG A 498 -4.49 59.01 -17.23
C ARG A 498 -3.03 59.44 -17.00
N ILE A 499 -2.10 58.95 -17.81
CA ILE A 499 -0.65 59.18 -17.71
C ILE A 499 -0.14 59.90 -18.97
N PRO A 500 0.26 61.18 -18.90
CA PRO A 500 0.77 61.90 -20.07
C PRO A 500 2.13 61.39 -20.56
N LYS A 501 2.39 61.54 -21.86
CA LYS A 501 3.67 61.27 -22.51
C LYS A 501 4.84 61.95 -21.79
N GLY A 502 5.93 61.20 -21.63
CA GLY A 502 7.15 61.64 -20.96
C GLY A 502 7.09 61.58 -19.44
N SER A 503 5.94 61.25 -18.85
CA SER A 503 5.79 61.03 -17.41
C SER A 503 6.65 59.86 -16.95
N VAL A 504 7.17 59.96 -15.73
CA VAL A 504 7.85 58.88 -15.04
C VAL A 504 6.80 58.09 -14.27
N LEU A 505 6.68 56.80 -14.55
CA LEU A 505 5.71 55.93 -13.89
C LEU A 505 6.00 55.84 -12.39
N THR A 506 4.97 56.07 -11.59
CA THR A 506 4.97 55.82 -10.14
C THR A 506 3.97 54.71 -9.82
N LEU A 507 4.13 54.07 -8.66
CA LEU A 507 3.26 52.94 -8.29
C LEU A 507 1.79 53.33 -8.14
N ASP A 508 1.51 54.56 -7.67
CA ASP A 508 0.16 55.09 -7.51
C ASP A 508 -0.57 55.35 -8.83
N MET A 509 0.17 55.43 -9.95
CA MET A 509 -0.40 55.54 -11.30
C MET A 509 -0.79 54.19 -11.89
N LEU A 510 -0.40 53.07 -11.27
CA LEU A 510 -0.57 51.73 -11.81
C LEU A 510 -1.62 50.93 -11.02
N ALA A 511 -2.31 50.05 -11.72
CA ALA A 511 -3.19 49.04 -11.14
C ALA A 511 -2.96 47.69 -11.82
N VAL A 512 -3.47 46.61 -11.20
CA VAL A 512 -3.38 45.26 -11.74
C VAL A 512 -4.79 44.75 -12.00
N LYS A 513 -5.13 44.53 -13.27
CA LYS A 513 -6.45 44.05 -13.71
C LYS A 513 -6.30 42.92 -14.72
N VAL A 514 -7.37 42.17 -14.94
CA VAL A 514 -7.50 41.38 -16.18
C VAL A 514 -7.73 42.40 -17.29
N ALA A 515 -6.92 42.35 -18.35
CA ALA A 515 -6.92 43.40 -19.36
C ALA A 515 -6.74 42.81 -20.77
N GLU A 516 -7.35 43.46 -21.74
CA GLU A 516 -7.28 43.10 -23.16
C GLU A 516 -7.01 44.38 -23.97
N PRO A 517 -5.88 44.49 -24.69
CA PRO A 517 -4.79 43.52 -24.80
C PRO A 517 -4.03 43.34 -23.47
N MET A 518 -3.31 42.24 -23.32
CA MET A 518 -2.53 42.00 -22.10
C MET A 518 -1.31 42.93 -22.04
N GLY A 519 -1.17 43.66 -20.93
CA GLY A 519 -0.01 44.51 -20.64
C GLY A 519 1.19 43.72 -20.09
N PHE A 520 2.10 44.41 -19.42
CA PHE A 520 3.16 43.78 -18.65
C PHE A 520 2.59 42.82 -17.59
N PRO A 521 3.25 41.67 -17.33
CA PRO A 521 2.87 40.78 -16.25
C PRO A 521 2.74 41.52 -14.92
N ALA A 522 1.76 41.13 -14.10
CA ALA A 522 1.53 41.75 -12.80
C ALA A 522 2.77 41.72 -11.90
N GLU A 523 3.58 40.65 -11.95
CA GLU A 523 4.83 40.56 -11.18
C GLU A 523 5.89 41.60 -11.58
N ASP A 524 5.82 42.14 -12.78
CA ASP A 524 6.78 43.12 -13.29
C ASP A 524 6.38 44.58 -12.91
N ILE A 525 5.28 44.81 -12.18
CA ILE A 525 4.75 46.16 -11.87
C ILE A 525 5.79 47.09 -11.22
N PHE A 526 6.59 46.60 -10.27
CA PHE A 526 7.61 47.41 -9.62
C PHE A 526 8.78 47.75 -10.54
N GLN A 527 9.06 46.91 -11.54
CA GLN A 527 10.08 47.19 -12.55
C GLN A 527 9.65 48.29 -13.52
N LEU A 528 8.36 48.65 -13.54
CA LEU A 528 7.84 49.75 -14.34
C LEU A 528 8.03 51.10 -13.63
N VAL A 529 8.10 51.12 -12.30
CA VAL A 529 8.32 52.34 -11.52
C VAL A 529 9.65 52.98 -11.91
N GLY A 530 9.64 54.28 -12.19
CA GLY A 530 10.81 55.03 -12.65
C GLY A 530 11.04 55.00 -14.17
N LYS A 531 10.33 54.15 -14.92
CA LYS A 531 10.38 54.18 -16.39
C LYS A 531 9.57 55.34 -16.94
N LYS A 532 9.99 55.88 -18.08
CA LYS A 532 9.26 56.93 -18.80
C LYS A 532 8.28 56.35 -19.81
N VAL A 533 7.14 57.00 -19.94
CA VAL A 533 6.13 56.66 -20.95
C VAL A 533 6.41 57.40 -22.26
N LYS A 534 6.30 56.70 -23.39
CA LYS A 534 6.59 57.23 -24.74
C LYS A 534 5.42 57.97 -25.39
N GLU A 535 4.20 57.63 -24.97
CA GLU A 535 2.94 58.12 -25.50
C GLU A 535 1.97 58.46 -24.35
N ASP A 536 0.85 59.12 -24.64
CA ASP A 536 -0.20 59.29 -23.63
C ASP A 536 -0.86 57.92 -23.38
N ILE A 537 -1.13 57.57 -22.12
CA ILE A 537 -1.87 56.36 -21.73
C ILE A 537 -3.14 56.80 -21.01
N GLU A 538 -4.29 56.33 -21.47
CA GLU A 538 -5.58 56.66 -20.86
C GLU A 538 -5.85 55.83 -19.59
N GLU A 539 -6.77 56.29 -18.74
CA GLU A 539 -7.18 55.53 -17.56
C GLU A 539 -7.72 54.15 -17.98
N ASP A 540 -7.38 53.11 -17.21
CA ASP A 540 -7.71 51.70 -17.46
C ASP A 540 -7.07 51.05 -18.69
N GLU A 541 -6.23 51.78 -19.45
CA GLU A 541 -5.49 51.23 -20.57
C GLU A 541 -4.35 50.31 -20.10
N SER A 542 -4.10 49.22 -20.84
CA SER A 542 -3.01 48.29 -20.58
C SER A 542 -1.64 48.92 -20.78
N ILE A 543 -0.75 48.77 -19.79
CA ILE A 543 0.64 49.18 -19.94
C ILE A 543 1.37 48.12 -20.74
N THR A 544 1.57 48.35 -22.04
CA THR A 544 2.30 47.43 -22.93
C THR A 544 3.77 47.83 -23.07
N SER A 545 4.58 46.89 -23.57
CA SER A 545 6.02 47.13 -23.78
C SER A 545 6.34 48.23 -24.80
N GLU A 546 5.39 48.55 -25.67
CA GLU A 546 5.50 49.58 -26.69
C GLU A 546 5.38 50.98 -26.08
N LEU A 547 4.55 51.13 -25.05
CA LEU A 547 4.24 52.40 -24.39
C LEU A 547 5.31 52.87 -23.40
N VAL A 548 6.23 52.00 -22.98
CA VAL A 548 7.23 52.29 -21.93
C VAL A 548 8.66 52.23 -22.48
N ASP A 549 9.54 53.12 -22.00
CA ASP A 549 10.97 53.10 -22.27
C ASP A 549 11.64 51.86 -21.66
N ASN A 550 11.93 50.87 -22.51
CA ASN A 550 12.69 49.68 -22.15
C ASN A 550 14.19 49.90 -22.35
N HIS A 551 14.84 50.68 -21.49
CA HIS A 551 16.29 50.56 -21.30
C HIS A 551 16.60 49.38 -20.38
N GLY A 552 16.47 48.17 -20.92
CA GLY A 552 16.76 46.93 -20.21
C GLY A 552 16.40 45.73 -21.06
N LYS A 553 17.29 45.34 -21.99
CA LYS A 553 17.26 44.00 -22.58
C LYS A 553 17.33 43.00 -21.42
N LYS A 554 16.23 42.31 -21.10
CA LYS A 554 16.32 40.98 -20.49
C LYS A 554 17.08 40.14 -21.53
N ALA A 555 18.36 39.88 -21.29
CA ALA A 555 19.10 38.89 -22.04
C ALA A 555 18.29 37.59 -21.94
N LYS A 556 17.99 36.99 -23.10
CA LYS A 556 17.39 35.65 -23.15
C LYS A 556 18.33 34.70 -22.39
N CYS A 557 17.86 34.15 -21.27
CA CYS A 557 18.41 32.93 -20.68
C CYS A 557 17.53 31.77 -21.11
#